data_AF-A0A960XUE0-F1
#
_entry.id   AF-A0A960XUE0-F1
#
_cell.length_a   1.000
_cell.length_b   1.000
_cell.length_c   1.000
_cell.angle_alpha   90.00
_cell.angle_beta   90.00
_cell.angle_gamma   90.00
#
_symmetry.space_group_name_H-M   'P 1'
#
loop_
_entity.id
_entity.type
_entity.pdbx_description
1 polymer ?
#
loop_
_entity_poly.entity_id
_entity_poly.type
_entity_poly.pdbx_seq_one_letter_code
_entity_poly.pdbx_strand_id
1 'polypeptide(L)'
;HYEKVRTKNTALYGTQEGGWKPLAEVRTEVAKDLFAPILKAIEAYTSKDAGKDTDLSPDLASSQRLKRYMYGVRAEADAGLDAYVYQFPANSEGSDKPRLSDRVKPIDQWKLWKTSRKIFRSRPDGIAKLDLFGLASNSWSDVATPTDGSLAFYRVLSQVDGDLAGSKGFHMDEAFTLLGQEARSALAKDVLALCKERHALDVSYIYR
;
A
#
# COMPACT_ATOMS: atom_id res chain seq x y z
N HIS A 1 24.22 12.14 -15.75
CA HIS A 1 24.11 12.16 -14.27
C HIS A 1 25.34 11.57 -13.60
N TYR A 2 25.85 10.39 -14.01
CA TYR A 2 27.06 9.79 -13.45
C TYR A 2 28.27 10.74 -13.43
N GLU A 3 28.48 11.49 -14.51
CA GLU A 3 29.57 12.47 -14.60
C GLU A 3 29.52 13.58 -13.55
N LYS A 4 28.33 13.92 -13.05
CA LYS A 4 28.12 14.93 -12.00
C LYS A 4 28.29 14.38 -10.59
N VAL A 5 28.15 13.06 -10.42
CA VAL A 5 28.26 12.37 -9.11
C VAL A 5 29.71 11.92 -8.88
N ARG A 6 30.38 11.44 -9.93
CA ARG A 6 31.77 10.95 -9.83
C ARG A 6 32.77 11.99 -9.33
N THR A 7 32.52 13.28 -9.61
CA THR A 7 33.36 14.40 -9.15
C THR A 7 33.19 14.74 -7.66
N LYS A 8 32.10 14.30 -7.03
CA LYS A 8 31.84 14.53 -5.60
C LYS A 8 32.57 13.55 -4.69
N ASN A 9 32.89 12.35 -5.21
CA ASN A 9 33.53 11.30 -4.42
C ASN A 9 34.56 10.52 -5.25
N THR A 10 35.67 11.20 -5.58
CA THR A 10 36.73 10.71 -6.48
C THR A 10 37.34 9.39 -6.00
N ALA A 11 37.41 9.17 -4.68
CA ALA A 11 37.97 7.96 -4.08
C ALA A 11 37.14 6.70 -4.36
N LEU A 12 35.81 6.86 -4.50
CA LEU A 12 34.89 5.72 -4.66
C LEU A 12 34.74 5.31 -6.13
N TYR A 13 34.74 6.31 -7.02
CA TYR A 13 34.47 6.16 -8.45
C TYR A 13 35.72 6.16 -9.34
N GLY A 14 36.88 6.56 -8.83
CA GLY A 14 38.15 6.53 -9.55
C GLY A 14 38.75 5.13 -9.66
N THR A 15 39.51 4.86 -10.72
CA THR A 15 40.40 3.71 -10.83
C THR A 15 41.79 4.06 -10.31
N GLN A 16 42.60 3.04 -9.96
CA GLN A 16 43.98 3.25 -9.47
C GLN A 16 44.88 3.95 -10.52
N GLU A 17 44.52 3.86 -11.80
CA GLU A 17 45.24 4.47 -12.92
C GLU A 17 44.78 5.92 -13.25
N GLY A 18 43.91 6.52 -12.42
CA GLY A 18 43.43 7.90 -12.64
C GLY A 18 42.27 8.02 -13.64
N GLY A 19 41.66 6.91 -14.05
CA GLY A 19 40.43 6.86 -14.83
C GLY A 19 39.17 6.79 -13.95
N TRP A 20 38.02 6.61 -14.59
CA TRP A 20 36.74 6.42 -13.91
C TRP A 20 36.24 5.00 -14.09
N LYS A 21 35.73 4.38 -13.02
CA LYS A 21 35.09 3.07 -13.12
C LYS A 21 33.88 3.14 -14.06
N PRO A 22 33.60 2.10 -14.86
CA PRO A 22 32.42 2.06 -15.71
C PRO A 22 31.15 2.02 -14.86
N LEU A 23 30.06 2.64 -15.38
CA LEU A 23 28.79 2.76 -14.65
C LEU A 23 28.22 1.39 -14.21
N ALA A 24 28.48 0.33 -14.99
CA ALA A 24 28.01 -1.02 -14.67
C ALA A 24 28.54 -1.51 -13.30
N GLU A 25 29.76 -1.12 -12.92
CA GLU A 25 30.41 -1.56 -11.68
C GLU A 25 29.99 -0.73 -10.46
N VAL A 26 29.68 0.56 -10.67
CA VAL A 26 29.38 1.51 -9.58
C VAL A 26 27.91 1.95 -9.56
N ARG A 27 27.04 1.29 -10.32
CA ARG A 27 25.62 1.67 -10.47
C ARG A 27 24.91 1.87 -9.12
N THR A 28 25.13 0.95 -8.18
CA THR A 28 24.49 0.97 -6.86
C THR A 28 24.95 2.16 -6.03
N GLU A 29 26.26 2.43 -5.99
CA GLU A 29 26.82 3.56 -5.23
C GLU A 29 26.42 4.90 -5.85
N VAL A 30 26.44 5.00 -7.17
CA VAL A 30 25.94 6.18 -7.89
C VAL A 30 24.47 6.42 -7.60
N ALA A 31 23.65 5.37 -7.51
CA ALA A 31 22.25 5.48 -7.15
C ALA A 31 22.08 5.98 -5.70
N LYS A 32 22.85 5.45 -4.74
CA LYS A 32 22.83 5.91 -3.35
C LYS A 32 23.14 7.40 -3.26
N ASP A 33 24.21 7.87 -3.90
CA ASP A 33 24.59 9.28 -3.87
C ASP A 33 23.58 10.19 -4.59
N LEU A 34 23.03 9.71 -5.71
CA LEU A 34 22.03 10.47 -6.48
C LEU A 34 20.73 10.65 -5.70
N PHE A 35 20.28 9.61 -5.00
CA PHE A 35 19.02 9.59 -4.26
C PHE A 35 19.17 9.95 -2.77
N ALA A 36 20.38 10.12 -2.25
CA ALA A 36 20.64 10.48 -0.86
C ALA A 36 19.83 11.69 -0.35
N PRO A 37 19.63 12.79 -1.11
CA PRO A 37 18.79 13.90 -0.65
C PRO A 37 17.33 13.51 -0.45
N ILE A 38 16.80 12.64 -1.32
CA ILE A 38 15.43 12.15 -1.25
C ILE A 38 15.28 11.17 -0.08
N LEU A 39 16.23 10.25 0.08
CA LEU A 39 16.24 9.30 1.21
C LEU A 39 16.26 10.04 2.55
N LYS A 40 17.13 11.04 2.71
CA LYS A 40 17.16 11.90 3.91
C LYS A 40 15.84 12.63 4.15
N ALA A 41 15.18 13.10 3.10
CA ALA A 41 13.89 13.76 3.22
C ALA A 41 12.76 12.80 3.66
N ILE A 42 12.84 11.52 3.25
CA ILE A 42 11.91 10.47 3.66
C ILE A 42 12.20 10.05 5.11
N GLU A 43 13.47 9.86 5.47
CA GLU A 43 13.93 9.56 6.84
C GLU A 43 13.48 10.63 7.83
N ALA A 44 13.68 11.91 7.52
CA ALA A 44 13.27 13.02 8.39
C ALA A 44 11.76 13.06 8.69
N TYR A 45 10.95 12.48 7.81
CA TYR A 45 9.50 12.37 8.00
C TYR A 45 9.11 11.09 8.76
N THR A 46 9.74 9.97 8.44
CA THR A 46 9.41 8.64 9.00
C THR A 46 9.98 8.39 10.39
N SER A 47 11.16 8.94 10.70
CA SER A 47 11.82 8.83 12.01
C SER A 47 11.04 9.50 13.16
N LYS A 48 10.12 10.42 12.84
CA LYS A 48 9.21 11.02 13.83
C LYS A 48 8.17 10.04 14.38
N ASP A 49 7.74 9.08 13.55
CA ASP A 49 6.72 8.08 13.92
C ASP A 49 7.33 6.76 14.40
N ALA A 50 8.55 6.43 13.94
CA ALA A 50 9.13 5.09 14.12
C ALA A 50 9.98 4.89 15.38
N GLY A 51 10.37 5.96 16.10
CA GLY A 51 11.17 5.85 17.32
C GLY A 51 12.57 5.27 17.10
N LYS A 52 13.56 6.16 16.97
CA LYS A 52 15.02 5.93 16.80
C LYS A 52 15.49 5.41 15.43
N ASP A 53 16.73 5.79 15.13
CA ASP A 53 17.56 5.52 13.95
C ASP A 53 17.49 4.08 13.44
N THR A 54 16.42 3.74 12.74
CA THR A 54 16.44 2.65 11.78
C THR A 54 17.00 3.20 10.48
N ASP A 55 18.22 2.76 10.12
CA ASP A 55 18.72 2.88 8.76
C ASP A 55 17.61 2.47 7.79
N LEU A 56 17.07 3.43 7.05
CA LEU A 56 15.91 3.21 6.21
C LEU A 56 16.39 2.46 4.97
N SER A 57 16.09 1.17 4.88
CA SER A 57 16.44 0.39 3.70
C SER A 57 15.81 1.03 2.44
N PRO A 58 16.45 0.98 1.26
CA PRO A 58 15.88 1.54 0.03
C PRO A 58 14.46 1.03 -0.26
N ASP A 59 14.19 -0.23 0.06
CA ASP A 59 12.87 -0.85 -0.11
C ASP A 59 11.84 -0.23 0.84
N LEU A 60 12.21 -0.02 2.11
CA LEU A 60 11.36 0.66 3.08
C LEU A 60 11.17 2.15 2.71
N ALA A 61 12.22 2.84 2.28
CA ALA A 61 12.13 4.21 1.80
C ALA A 61 11.17 4.32 0.61
N SER A 62 11.18 3.33 -0.27
CA SER A 62 10.29 3.30 -1.44
C SER A 62 8.81 3.27 -1.04
N SER A 63 8.42 2.52 -0.01
CA SER A 63 7.02 2.45 0.44
C SER A 63 6.55 3.72 1.16
N GLN A 64 7.49 4.48 1.73
CA GLN A 64 7.22 5.69 2.51
C GLN A 64 7.24 6.97 1.66
N ARG A 65 7.78 6.91 0.43
CA ARG A 65 8.09 8.08 -0.42
C ARG A 65 6.90 9.02 -0.68
N LEU A 66 5.68 8.48 -0.75
CA LEU A 66 4.47 9.24 -1.06
C LEU A 66 3.68 9.68 0.18
N LYS A 67 4.04 9.21 1.38
CA LYS A 67 3.27 9.53 2.59
C LYS A 67 3.23 11.03 2.85
N ARG A 68 4.39 11.69 2.79
CA ARG A 68 4.47 13.14 2.99
C ARG A 68 3.59 13.92 2.02
N TYR A 69 3.57 13.52 0.75
CA TYR A 69 2.69 14.11 -0.25
C TYR A 69 1.22 13.93 0.13
N MET A 70 0.82 12.70 0.48
CA MET A 70 -0.55 12.40 0.87
C MET A 70 -1.01 13.15 2.13
N TYR A 71 -0.17 13.27 3.14
CA TYR A 71 -0.49 14.08 4.33
C TYR A 71 -0.59 15.57 4.02
N GLY A 72 0.23 16.09 3.10
CA GLY A 72 0.12 17.46 2.62
C GLY A 72 -1.22 17.70 1.91
N VAL A 73 -1.59 16.82 0.97
CA VAL A 73 -2.88 16.92 0.27
C VAL A 73 -4.06 16.78 1.23
N ARG A 74 -3.98 15.88 2.22
CA ARG A 74 -5.00 15.78 3.26
C ARG A 74 -5.14 17.08 4.03
N ALA A 75 -4.04 17.69 4.47
CA ALA A 75 -4.07 18.93 5.26
C ALA A 75 -4.75 20.09 4.52
N GLU A 76 -4.70 20.07 3.19
CA GLU A 76 -5.36 21.06 2.33
C GLU A 76 -6.75 20.61 1.84
N ALA A 77 -7.22 19.42 2.22
CA ALA A 77 -8.45 18.84 1.68
C ALA A 77 -9.71 19.67 1.99
N ASP A 78 -9.72 20.41 3.09
CA ASP A 78 -10.80 21.32 3.46
C ASP A 78 -10.88 22.57 2.56
N ALA A 79 -9.75 23.02 2.01
CA ALA A 79 -9.70 24.13 1.06
C ALA A 79 -10.13 23.72 -0.38
N GLY A 80 -10.25 22.42 -0.63
CA GLY A 80 -10.61 21.86 -1.92
C GLY A 80 -9.48 21.03 -2.54
N LEU A 81 -9.86 20.02 -3.32
CA LEU A 81 -8.92 19.03 -3.86
C LEU A 81 -8.71 19.13 -5.37
N ASP A 82 -9.32 20.10 -6.05
CA ASP A 82 -9.39 20.11 -7.51
C ASP A 82 -8.02 20.23 -8.18
N ALA A 83 -7.06 20.91 -7.55
CA ALA A 83 -5.68 20.98 -8.02
C ALA A 83 -4.93 19.63 -7.94
N TYR A 84 -5.34 18.78 -7.01
CA TYR A 84 -4.70 17.50 -6.70
C TYR A 84 -5.34 16.31 -7.40
N VAL A 85 -6.55 16.47 -7.96
CA VAL A 85 -7.31 15.38 -8.55
C VAL A 85 -7.04 15.27 -10.05
N TYR A 86 -6.77 14.05 -10.50
CA TYR A 86 -6.71 13.73 -11.90
C TYR A 86 -8.13 13.63 -12.46
N GLN A 87 -8.41 14.41 -13.50
CA GLN A 87 -9.65 14.31 -14.26
C GLN A 87 -9.34 13.51 -15.53
N PHE A 88 -9.94 12.33 -15.65
CA PHE A 88 -9.86 11.57 -16.89
C PHE A 88 -10.49 12.39 -18.02
N PRO A 89 -9.81 12.53 -19.18
CA PRO A 89 -10.47 13.08 -20.35
C PRO A 89 -11.66 12.18 -20.71
N ALA A 90 -12.83 12.78 -20.87
CA ALA A 90 -14.12 12.11 -21.09
C ALA A 90 -14.15 11.16 -22.32
N ASN A 91 -13.13 11.20 -23.18
CA ASN A 91 -13.04 10.43 -24.41
C ASN A 91 -12.26 9.11 -24.27
N SER A 92 -11.93 8.67 -23.05
CA SER A 92 -11.17 7.43 -22.81
C SER A 92 -12.04 6.18 -22.62
N GLU A 93 -13.34 6.35 -22.37
CA GLU A 93 -14.32 5.26 -22.32
C GLU A 93 -15.17 5.30 -23.61
N GLY A 94 -14.82 4.48 -24.62
CA GLY A 94 -15.72 4.28 -25.77
C GLY A 94 -15.08 4.17 -27.15
N SER A 95 -13.76 4.11 -27.31
CA SER A 95 -13.20 3.77 -28.62
C SER A 95 -13.12 2.26 -28.81
N ASP A 96 -13.99 1.70 -29.65
CA ASP A 96 -14.04 0.29 -30.12
C ASP A 96 -12.78 -0.18 -30.88
N LYS A 97 -11.64 0.48 -30.71
CA LYS A 97 -10.36 0.10 -31.31
C LYS A 97 -9.34 -0.09 -30.20
N PRO A 98 -8.51 -1.14 -30.24
CA PRO A 98 -7.43 -1.35 -29.28
C PRO A 98 -6.31 -0.34 -29.58
N ARG A 99 -6.53 0.92 -29.26
CA ARG A 99 -5.49 1.93 -29.21
C ARG A 99 -4.90 1.88 -27.81
N LEU A 100 -3.57 1.81 -27.74
CA LEU A 100 -2.84 2.07 -26.51
C LEU A 100 -3.37 3.38 -25.92
N SER A 101 -3.82 3.34 -24.67
CA SER A 101 -4.32 4.51 -23.96
C SER A 101 -3.34 5.67 -24.10
N ASP A 102 -3.86 6.88 -24.34
CA ASP A 102 -3.03 8.07 -24.42
C ASP A 102 -2.15 8.19 -23.16
N ARG A 103 -0.86 8.43 -23.36
CA ARG A 103 0.11 8.49 -22.26
C ARG A 103 -0.24 9.67 -21.34
N VAL A 104 -0.53 9.37 -20.08
CA VAL A 104 -0.75 10.39 -19.04
C VAL A 104 0.47 11.30 -18.96
N LYS A 105 0.25 12.62 -19.02
CA LYS A 105 1.31 13.62 -18.93
C LYS A 105 2.09 13.42 -17.63
N PRO A 106 3.43 13.61 -17.61
CA PRO A 106 4.24 13.39 -16.41
C PRO A 106 3.76 14.13 -15.16
N ILE A 107 3.16 15.31 -15.32
CA ILE A 107 2.63 16.10 -14.19
C ILE A 107 1.36 15.50 -13.59
N ASP A 108 0.56 14.81 -14.41
CA ASP A 108 -0.71 14.22 -14.01
C ASP A 108 -0.52 12.84 -13.34
N GLN A 109 0.66 12.22 -13.50
CA GLN A 109 1.01 10.94 -12.88
C GLN A 109 1.05 10.99 -11.34
N TRP A 110 1.17 12.19 -10.77
CA TRP A 110 1.23 12.41 -9.32
C TRP A 110 -0.10 12.85 -8.73
N LYS A 111 -1.12 13.06 -9.55
CA LYS A 111 -2.44 13.48 -9.09
C LYS A 111 -3.24 12.29 -8.56
N LEU A 112 -4.15 12.58 -7.63
CA LEU A 112 -4.99 11.61 -6.95
C LEU A 112 -6.20 11.21 -7.79
N TRP A 113 -6.65 9.96 -7.59
CA TRP A 113 -7.93 9.50 -8.09
C TRP A 113 -9.02 9.75 -7.06
N LYS A 114 -10.06 10.49 -7.47
CA LYS A 114 -11.23 10.75 -6.66
C LYS A 114 -12.36 9.83 -7.09
N THR A 115 -12.87 9.01 -6.17
CA THR A 115 -14.05 8.18 -6.40
C THR A 115 -15.02 8.31 -5.24
N SER A 116 -16.32 8.25 -5.55
CA SER A 116 -17.38 8.20 -4.55
C SER A 116 -17.95 6.79 -4.53
N ARG A 117 -18.01 6.17 -3.35
CA ARG A 117 -18.47 4.78 -3.19
C ARG A 117 -19.36 4.65 -1.97
N LYS A 118 -20.30 3.72 -2.01
CA LYS A 118 -21.07 3.28 -0.84
C LYS A 118 -20.36 2.07 -0.24
N ILE A 119 -19.98 2.16 1.03
CA ILE A 119 -19.23 1.12 1.75
C ILE A 119 -20.18 0.45 2.74
N PHE A 120 -20.16 -0.87 2.77
CA PHE A 120 -21.02 -1.66 3.66
C PHE A 120 -20.18 -2.37 4.72
N ARG A 121 -20.69 -2.49 5.95
CA ARG A 121 -19.98 -3.23 7.01
C ARG A 121 -19.72 -4.69 6.60
N SER A 122 -20.66 -5.32 5.93
CA SER A 122 -20.63 -6.74 5.53
C SER A 122 -19.73 -7.07 4.32
N ARG A 123 -19.26 -6.09 3.52
CA ARG A 123 -18.54 -6.38 2.26
C ARG A 123 -17.07 -5.97 2.29
N PRO A 124 -16.10 -6.85 2.01
CA PRO A 124 -14.70 -6.44 1.91
C PRO A 124 -14.51 -5.47 0.73
N ASP A 125 -14.21 -4.20 1.03
CA ASP A 125 -14.13 -3.12 0.03
C ASP A 125 -12.68 -2.63 -0.20
N GLY A 126 -11.68 -3.38 0.28
CA GLY A 126 -10.25 -3.06 0.13
C GLY A 126 -9.75 -1.82 0.88
N ILE A 127 -10.65 -1.04 1.49
CA ILE A 127 -10.33 0.11 2.34
C ILE A 127 -10.25 -0.35 3.79
N ALA A 128 -9.26 0.14 4.53
CA ALA A 128 -9.17 -0.09 5.97
C ALA A 128 -10.42 0.50 6.66
N LYS A 129 -11.35 -0.38 7.04
CA LYS A 129 -12.65 -0.01 7.61
C LYS A 129 -12.60 0.37 9.09
N LEU A 130 -11.47 0.12 9.77
CA LEU A 130 -11.37 0.17 11.23
C LEU A 130 -11.87 1.52 11.79
N ASP A 131 -11.65 2.62 11.05
CA ASP A 131 -12.03 3.96 11.50
C ASP A 131 -13.21 4.56 10.71
N LEU A 132 -13.61 3.95 9.59
CA LEU A 132 -14.53 4.56 8.62
C LEU A 132 -15.93 4.78 9.17
N PHE A 133 -16.42 3.82 9.97
CA PHE A 133 -17.75 3.89 10.59
C PHE A 133 -17.77 4.64 11.92
N GLY A 134 -16.60 4.99 12.48
CA GLY A 134 -16.48 5.81 13.70
C GLY A 134 -16.41 7.31 13.41
N LEU A 135 -16.10 7.69 12.17
CA LEU A 135 -15.97 9.09 11.75
C LEU A 135 -17.34 9.76 11.59
N ALA A 136 -17.41 11.03 11.97
CA ALA A 136 -18.64 11.83 11.81
C ALA A 136 -18.91 12.14 10.32
N SER A 137 -20.17 12.40 9.98
CA SER A 137 -20.51 12.90 8.64
C SER A 137 -19.76 14.20 8.35
N ASN A 138 -19.35 14.36 7.10
CA ASN A 138 -18.47 15.40 6.56
C ASN A 138 -17.04 15.46 7.12
N SER A 139 -16.62 14.55 8.00
CA SER A 139 -15.24 14.49 8.48
C SER A 139 -14.31 13.72 7.54
N TRP A 140 -13.04 14.12 7.53
CA TRP A 140 -11.96 13.45 6.82
C TRP A 140 -11.29 12.42 7.72
N SER A 141 -10.94 11.27 7.15
CA SER A 141 -10.04 10.32 7.80
C SER A 141 -8.60 10.82 7.83
N ASP A 142 -7.77 10.15 8.61
CA ASP A 142 -6.32 10.18 8.42
C ASP A 142 -5.92 9.38 7.16
N VAL A 143 -4.65 9.51 6.76
CA VAL A 143 -4.10 8.78 5.61
C VAL A 143 -3.95 7.31 5.95
N ALA A 144 -4.77 6.47 5.32
CA ALA A 144 -4.69 5.03 5.42
C ALA A 144 -3.51 4.48 4.60
N THR A 145 -2.84 3.48 5.16
CA THR A 145 -1.70 2.76 4.55
C THR A 145 -2.01 1.27 4.57
N PRO A 146 -2.83 0.75 3.64
CA PRO A 146 -3.14 -0.66 3.60
C PRO A 146 -1.87 -1.48 3.26
N THR A 147 -1.94 -2.79 3.52
CA THR A 147 -0.81 -3.71 3.32
C THR A 147 -0.36 -3.84 1.86
N ASP A 148 -1.17 -3.39 0.91
CA ASP A 148 -0.85 -3.36 -0.52
C ASP A 148 0.08 -2.19 -0.91
N GLY A 149 0.41 -1.31 0.04
CA GLY A 149 1.26 -0.14 -0.20
C GLY A 149 0.55 1.01 -0.91
N SER A 150 -0.76 0.93 -1.11
CA SER A 150 -1.57 2.06 -1.55
C SER A 150 -1.68 3.12 -0.46
N LEU A 151 -2.00 4.36 -0.84
CA LEU A 151 -2.27 5.43 0.10
C LEU A 151 -3.60 6.05 -0.25
N ALA A 152 -4.47 6.22 0.74
CA ALA A 152 -5.78 6.84 0.54
C ALA A 152 -6.22 7.58 1.80
N PHE A 153 -7.05 8.60 1.63
CA PHE A 153 -7.85 9.20 2.69
C PHE A 153 -9.25 9.42 2.13
N TYR A 154 -10.24 9.52 3.00
CA TYR A 154 -11.64 9.62 2.58
C TYR A 154 -12.41 10.62 3.42
N ARG A 155 -13.48 11.15 2.84
CA ARG A 155 -14.47 11.97 3.54
C ARG A 155 -15.75 11.17 3.67
N VAL A 156 -16.29 11.08 4.88
CA VAL A 156 -17.63 10.51 5.07
C VAL A 156 -18.64 11.53 4.58
N LEU A 157 -19.34 11.26 3.49
CA LEU A 157 -20.34 12.20 2.97
C LEU A 157 -21.66 12.09 3.74
N SER A 158 -22.09 10.86 3.99
CA SER A 158 -23.29 10.56 4.75
C SER A 158 -23.19 9.17 5.38
N GLN A 159 -23.91 8.99 6.48
CA GLN A 159 -24.14 7.70 7.10
C GLN A 159 -25.61 7.36 6.96
N VAL A 160 -25.89 6.11 6.59
CA VAL A 160 -27.24 5.58 6.51
C VAL A 160 -27.29 4.39 7.43
N ASP A 161 -28.12 4.48 8.46
CA ASP A 161 -28.44 3.32 9.27
C ASP A 161 -29.29 2.39 8.41
N GLY A 162 -28.71 1.24 8.06
CA GLY A 162 -29.47 0.17 7.42
C GLY A 162 -30.40 -0.44 8.46
N ASP A 163 -31.70 -0.45 8.17
CA ASP A 163 -32.69 -1.11 9.01
C ASP A 163 -32.27 -2.57 9.26
N LEU A 164 -32.00 -2.88 10.53
CA LEU A 164 -31.42 -4.15 11.01
C LEU A 164 -32.36 -5.37 10.85
N ALA A 165 -33.53 -5.20 10.22
CA ALA A 165 -34.53 -6.24 10.05
C ALA A 165 -34.02 -7.44 9.22
N GLY A 166 -33.03 -7.24 8.33
CA GLY A 166 -32.42 -8.32 7.52
C GLY A 166 -31.07 -8.86 8.01
N SER A 167 -30.44 -8.23 9.01
CA SER A 167 -29.06 -8.58 9.45
C SER A 167 -29.02 -9.76 10.42
N LYS A 168 -30.10 -10.02 11.17
CA LYS A 168 -30.16 -11.15 12.12
C LYS A 168 -30.02 -12.52 11.44
N GLY A 169 -30.59 -12.69 10.24
CA GLY A 169 -30.47 -13.94 9.48
C GLY A 169 -29.06 -14.18 8.94
N PHE A 170 -28.42 -13.12 8.42
CA PHE A 170 -27.07 -13.22 7.83
C PHE A 170 -26.00 -13.55 8.88
N HIS A 171 -26.12 -13.01 10.09
CA HIS A 171 -25.19 -13.32 11.18
C HIS A 171 -25.37 -14.73 11.75
N MET A 172 -26.58 -15.31 11.69
CA MET A 172 -26.79 -16.70 12.07
C MET A 172 -26.13 -17.66 11.08
N ASP A 173 -26.30 -17.44 9.78
CA ASP A 173 -25.67 -18.29 8.75
C ASP A 173 -24.14 -18.20 8.78
N GLU A 174 -23.59 -17.02 9.01
CA GLU A 174 -22.14 -16.81 9.19
C GLU A 174 -21.62 -17.47 10.46
N ALA A 175 -22.38 -17.39 11.56
CA ALA A 175 -22.05 -18.10 12.80
C ALA A 175 -22.10 -19.62 12.62
N PHE A 176 -23.12 -20.16 11.94
CA PHE A 176 -23.23 -21.60 11.67
C PHE A 176 -22.12 -22.11 10.75
N THR A 177 -21.70 -21.31 9.77
CA THR A 177 -20.56 -21.67 8.91
C THR A 177 -19.24 -21.62 9.66
N LEU A 178 -19.02 -20.62 10.52
CA LEU A 178 -17.83 -20.55 11.38
C LEU A 178 -17.77 -21.72 12.37
N LEU A 179 -18.87 -22.01 13.08
CA LEU A 179 -19.00 -23.18 13.96
C LEU A 179 -18.77 -24.49 13.20
N GLY A 180 -19.31 -24.61 11.99
CA GLY A 180 -19.11 -25.76 11.13
C GLY A 180 -17.65 -25.94 10.68
N GLN A 181 -16.95 -24.84 10.38
CA GLN A 181 -15.52 -24.87 10.04
C GLN A 181 -14.67 -25.24 11.26
N GLU A 182 -14.98 -24.72 12.44
CA GLU A 182 -14.27 -25.05 13.67
C GLU A 182 -14.48 -26.51 14.07
N ALA A 183 -15.71 -27.02 13.97
CA ALA A 183 -16.01 -28.44 14.20
C ALA A 183 -15.28 -29.35 13.20
N ARG A 184 -15.19 -28.97 11.92
CA ARG A 184 -14.41 -29.71 10.91
C ARG A 184 -12.92 -29.68 11.20
N SER A 185 -12.39 -28.55 11.66
CA SER A 185 -10.98 -28.41 12.05
C SER A 185 -10.64 -29.28 13.26
N ALA A 186 -11.52 -29.31 14.27
CA ALA A 186 -11.39 -30.19 15.42
C ALA A 186 -11.42 -31.68 15.01
N LEU A 187 -12.41 -32.08 14.20
CA LEU A 187 -12.52 -33.46 13.72
C LEU A 187 -11.32 -33.85 12.85
N ALA A 188 -10.81 -32.95 12.00
CA ALA A 188 -9.61 -33.20 11.20
C ALA A 188 -8.38 -33.42 12.09
N LYS A 189 -8.22 -32.66 13.19
CA LYS A 189 -7.15 -32.88 14.15
C LYS A 189 -7.26 -34.26 14.82
N ASP A 190 -8.46 -34.66 15.21
CA ASP A 190 -8.69 -35.97 15.84
C ASP A 190 -8.42 -37.13 14.87
N VAL A 191 -8.87 -37.00 13.61
CA VAL A 191 -8.56 -37.98 12.56
C VAL A 191 -7.06 -38.04 12.27
N LEU A 192 -6.38 -36.90 12.21
CA LEU A 192 -4.92 -36.87 12.02
C LEU A 192 -4.19 -37.52 13.20
N ALA A 193 -4.66 -37.32 14.44
CA ALA A 193 -4.11 -37.99 15.61
C ALA A 193 -4.28 -39.52 15.52
N LEU A 194 -5.48 -39.99 15.15
CA LEU A 194 -5.78 -41.41 14.94
C LEU A 194 -4.95 -42.02 13.79
N CYS A 195 -4.76 -41.30 12.68
CA CYS A 195 -3.93 -41.76 11.57
C CYS A 195 -2.45 -41.85 11.97
N LYS A 196 -1.97 -40.92 12.82
CA LYS A 196 -0.61 -40.96 13.36
C LYS A 196 -0.42 -42.12 14.33
N GLU A 197 -1.39 -42.38 15.20
CA GLU A 197 -1.39 -43.50 16.16
C GLU A 197 -1.41 -44.86 15.45
N ARG A 198 -2.17 -44.97 14.36
CA ARG A 198 -2.24 -46.21 13.54
C ARG A 198 -1.14 -46.33 12.49
N HIS A 199 -0.14 -45.45 12.51
CA HIS A 199 0.95 -45.39 11.51
C HIS A 199 0.46 -45.38 10.05
N ALA A 200 -0.73 -44.83 9.79
CA ALA A 200 -1.35 -44.83 8.47
C ALA A 200 -0.85 -43.66 7.58
N LEU A 201 -0.21 -42.65 8.16
CA LEU A 201 0.35 -41.50 7.45
C LEU A 201 1.78 -41.22 7.93
N ASP A 202 2.74 -41.32 7.00
CA ASP A 202 4.12 -40.85 7.22
C ASP A 202 4.20 -39.37 6.82
N VAL A 203 4.18 -38.48 7.83
CA VAL A 203 4.18 -37.02 7.63
C VAL A 203 5.59 -36.44 7.72
N SER A 204 6.62 -37.29 7.74
CA SER A 204 8.02 -36.89 7.89
C SER A 204 8.55 -35.97 6.77
N TYR A 205 7.86 -35.91 5.62
CA TYR A 205 8.28 -35.08 4.48
C TYR A 205 7.82 -33.61 4.55
N ILE A 206 6.86 -33.25 5.41
CA ILE A 206 6.27 -31.88 5.44
C ILE A 206 7.14 -30.88 6.24
N TYR A 207 8.12 -31.36 7.01
CA TYR A 207 9.01 -30.52 7.84
C TYR A 207 10.46 -30.47 7.33
N ARG A 208 10.70 -30.61 6.02
CA ARG A 208 11.99 -30.30 5.39
C ARG A 208 12.00 -28.92 4.76
#